data_AF-A0A0R3S4A8-F1
#
_entry.id   AF-A0A0R3S4A8-F1
#
_cell.length_a   1.000
_cell.length_b   1.000
_cell.length_c   1.000
_cell.angle_alpha   90.00
_cell.angle_beta   90.00
_cell.angle_gamma   90.00
#
_symmetry.space_group_name_H-M   'P 1'
#
loop_
_entity.id
_entity.type
_entity.pdbx_description
1 polymer ?
#
loop_
_entity_poly.entity_id
_entity_poly.type
_entity_poly.pdbx_seq_one_letter_code
_entity_poly.pdbx_strand_id
1 'polypeptide(L)'
;MDNIIHIGHWLTETERDASLTVDLADSECIRNAVIQMQAFIDQLKMRHLDLIRILDESQNKIVRERSEVMTVECNRILGECQRRKMTLTKMLEESRAWDKLRKSLTFWLTDAQERVTDGNKVDAADVQTLKQELAEIQGIAETAGEMRLKMDELNERSNALLDNYRADEGHSLSHAISKLNALWSKFNDNVRIRRAVLEAALRARSDFHSALAQLEEWMNGVEASLAELNEITMNAQLLKDSVKRKKWIEDEKVKVYIAYGGKSTS
;
A
#
# COMPACT_ATOMS: atom_id res chain seq x y z
N MET A 1 -43.35 -6.98 -51.23
CA MET A 1 -42.46 -5.80 -51.35
C MET A 1 -42.19 -5.22 -49.97
N ASP A 2 -43.24 -4.91 -49.21
CA ASP A 2 -43.17 -4.25 -47.89
C ASP A 2 -42.36 -5.03 -46.84
N ASN A 3 -42.49 -6.36 -46.80
CA ASN A 3 -41.69 -7.21 -45.88
C ASN A 3 -40.18 -7.10 -46.14
N ILE A 4 -39.73 -7.03 -47.40
CA ILE A 4 -38.31 -6.91 -47.75
C ILE A 4 -37.77 -5.53 -47.34
N ILE A 5 -38.57 -4.48 -47.52
CA ILE A 5 -38.21 -3.12 -47.10
C ILE A 5 -38.08 -3.06 -45.59
N HIS A 6 -39.02 -3.64 -44.85
CA HIS A 6 -38.96 -3.70 -43.39
C HIS A 6 -37.71 -4.45 -42.89
N ILE A 7 -37.36 -5.59 -43.51
CA ILE A 7 -36.13 -6.33 -43.18
C ILE A 7 -34.89 -5.47 -43.45
N GLY A 8 -34.86 -4.73 -44.56
CA GLY A 8 -33.74 -3.84 -44.89
C GLY A 8 -33.51 -2.73 -43.86
N HIS A 9 -34.58 -2.06 -43.42
CA HIS A 9 -34.49 -1.06 -42.36
C HIS A 9 -33.99 -1.67 -41.05
N TRP A 10 -34.52 -2.83 -40.68
CA TRP A 10 -34.09 -3.53 -39.46
C TRP A 10 -32.62 -3.99 -39.52
N LEU A 11 -32.14 -4.43 -40.68
CA LEU A 11 -30.72 -4.78 -40.86
C LEU A 11 -29.81 -3.57 -40.64
N THR A 12 -30.19 -2.41 -41.18
CA THR A 12 -29.42 -1.16 -41.01
C THR A 12 -29.35 -0.75 -39.53
N GLU A 13 -30.47 -0.87 -38.81
CA GLU A 13 -30.52 -0.59 -37.37
C GLU A 13 -29.69 -1.60 -36.56
N THR A 14 -29.78 -2.89 -36.90
CA THR A 14 -29.00 -3.95 -36.25
C THR A 14 -27.51 -3.77 -36.46
N GLU A 15 -27.08 -3.40 -37.67
CA GLU A 15 -25.67 -3.13 -37.99
C GLU A 15 -25.13 -1.94 -37.18
N ARG A 16 -25.94 -0.86 -37.06
CA ARG A 16 -25.61 0.28 -36.21
C ARG A 16 -25.47 -0.14 -34.74
N ASP A 17 -26.46 -0.86 -34.21
CA ASP A 17 -26.49 -1.25 -32.79
C ASP A 17 -25.40 -2.28 -32.46
N ALA A 18 -25.07 -3.18 -33.40
CA ALA A 18 -23.97 -4.14 -33.27
C ALA A 18 -22.58 -3.47 -33.25
N SER A 19 -22.48 -2.24 -33.76
CA SER A 19 -21.25 -1.45 -33.81
C SER A 19 -21.03 -0.59 -32.56
N LEU A 20 -21.94 -0.63 -31.58
CA LEU A 20 -21.79 0.12 -30.33
C LEU A 20 -20.57 -0.34 -29.51
N THR A 21 -19.94 0.65 -28.89
CA THR A 21 -18.78 0.49 -28.01
C THR A 21 -19.22 0.11 -26.59
N VAL A 22 -18.30 -0.50 -25.85
CA VAL A 22 -18.48 -0.81 -24.43
C VAL A 22 -17.30 -0.27 -23.61
N ASP A 23 -17.54 -0.02 -22.32
CA ASP A 23 -16.47 0.33 -21.38
C ASP A 23 -15.69 -0.93 -20.98
N LEU A 24 -14.37 -0.92 -21.20
CA LEU A 24 -13.47 -2.03 -20.89
C LEU A 24 -13.42 -2.35 -19.39
N ALA A 25 -13.70 -1.38 -18.52
CA ALA A 25 -13.74 -1.55 -17.07
C ALA A 25 -15.09 -2.07 -16.55
N ASP A 26 -16.14 -2.08 -17.38
CA ASP A 26 -17.50 -2.49 -16.99
C ASP A 26 -17.86 -3.89 -17.53
N SER A 27 -17.56 -4.91 -16.72
CA SER A 27 -17.87 -6.31 -17.03
C SER A 27 -19.38 -6.62 -17.07
N GLU A 28 -20.25 -5.73 -16.63
CA GLU A 28 -21.70 -5.86 -16.78
C GLU A 28 -22.16 -5.31 -18.12
N CYS A 29 -21.69 -4.12 -18.51
CA CYS A 29 -21.89 -3.55 -19.84
C CYS A 29 -21.45 -4.54 -20.94
N ILE A 30 -20.23 -5.07 -20.84
CA ILE A 30 -19.69 -6.03 -21.84
C ILE A 30 -20.56 -7.30 -21.90
N ARG A 31 -20.99 -7.82 -20.75
CA ARG A 31 -21.84 -9.03 -20.70
C ARG A 31 -23.19 -8.80 -21.36
N ASN A 32 -23.80 -7.64 -21.11
CA ASN A 32 -25.07 -7.27 -21.72
C ASN A 32 -24.93 -7.16 -23.24
N ALA A 33 -23.82 -6.58 -23.73
CA ALA A 33 -23.51 -6.54 -25.15
C ALA A 33 -23.33 -7.94 -25.79
N VAL A 34 -22.67 -8.89 -25.08
CA VAL A 34 -22.57 -10.29 -25.54
C VAL A 34 -23.96 -10.93 -25.69
N ILE A 35 -24.85 -10.72 -24.73
CA ILE A 35 -26.23 -11.24 -24.75
C ILE A 35 -27.03 -10.62 -25.89
N GLN A 36 -26.95 -9.31 -26.05
CA GLN A 36 -27.62 -8.58 -27.12
C GLN A 36 -27.14 -9.05 -28.50
N MET A 37 -25.83 -9.24 -28.67
CA MET A 37 -25.27 -9.74 -29.93
C MET A 37 -25.75 -11.15 -30.26
N GLN A 38 -25.91 -12.02 -29.25
CA GLN A 38 -26.51 -13.33 -29.45
C GLN A 38 -27.97 -13.22 -29.92
N ALA A 39 -28.75 -12.32 -29.33
CA ALA A 39 -30.13 -12.09 -29.75
C ALA A 39 -30.21 -11.58 -31.21
N PHE A 40 -29.30 -10.68 -31.62
CA PHE A 40 -29.19 -10.24 -33.01
C PHE A 40 -28.84 -11.38 -33.97
N ILE A 41 -27.88 -12.23 -33.61
CA ILE A 41 -27.50 -13.41 -34.40
C ILE A 41 -28.69 -14.33 -34.63
N ASP A 42 -29.47 -14.62 -33.59
CA ASP A 42 -30.63 -15.51 -33.70
C ASP A 42 -31.74 -14.88 -34.57
N GLN A 43 -31.97 -13.59 -34.41
CA GLN A 43 -32.90 -12.82 -35.25
C GLN A 43 -32.47 -12.75 -36.72
N LEU A 44 -31.18 -12.57 -37.00
CA LEU A 44 -30.61 -12.56 -38.35
C LEU A 44 -30.81 -13.92 -39.03
N LYS A 45 -30.55 -15.03 -38.30
CA LYS A 45 -30.79 -16.38 -38.82
C LYS A 45 -32.24 -16.62 -39.20
N MET A 46 -33.18 -16.18 -38.36
CA MET A 46 -34.62 -16.33 -38.66
C MET A 46 -35.02 -15.53 -39.90
N ARG A 47 -34.63 -14.25 -39.98
CA ARG A 47 -34.95 -13.39 -41.13
C ARG A 47 -34.26 -13.85 -42.42
N HIS A 48 -33.05 -14.42 -42.33
CA HIS A 48 -32.38 -15.03 -43.46
C HIS A 48 -33.21 -16.19 -44.05
N LEU A 49 -33.79 -17.05 -43.20
CA LEU A 49 -34.69 -18.12 -43.65
C LEU A 49 -35.96 -17.56 -44.31
N ASP A 50 -36.53 -16.47 -43.77
CA ASP A 50 -37.68 -15.79 -44.38
C ASP A 50 -37.36 -15.23 -45.78
N LEU A 51 -36.16 -14.66 -45.98
CA LEU A 51 -35.72 -14.14 -47.27
C LEU A 51 -35.53 -15.24 -48.32
N ILE A 52 -34.95 -16.39 -47.91
CA ILE A 52 -34.85 -17.57 -48.79
C ILE A 52 -36.25 -18.04 -49.18
N ARG A 53 -37.16 -18.14 -48.23
CA ARG A 53 -38.54 -18.55 -48.50
C ARG A 53 -39.23 -17.60 -49.49
N ILE A 54 -39.08 -16.28 -49.33
CA ILE A 54 -39.62 -15.29 -50.27
C ILE A 54 -38.98 -15.45 -51.67
N LEU A 55 -37.69 -15.74 -51.73
CA LEU A 55 -36.97 -15.96 -52.98
C LEU A 55 -37.48 -17.19 -53.74
N ASP A 56 -37.76 -18.27 -53.01
CA ASP A 56 -38.25 -19.54 -53.56
C ASP A 56 -39.73 -19.47 -53.98
N GLU A 57 -40.57 -18.81 -53.18
CA GLU A 57 -42.03 -18.74 -53.39
C GLU A 57 -42.45 -17.67 -54.42
N SER A 58 -41.66 -16.60 -54.60
CA SER A 58 -42.07 -15.47 -55.45
C SER A 58 -41.80 -15.71 -56.94
N GLN A 59 -42.81 -15.48 -57.78
CA GLN A 59 -42.65 -15.44 -59.24
C GLN A 59 -42.29 -14.03 -59.77
N ASN A 60 -42.28 -13.00 -58.91
CA ASN A 60 -42.02 -11.62 -59.33
C ASN A 60 -40.50 -11.35 -59.35
N LYS A 61 -39.96 -11.08 -60.54
CA LYS A 61 -38.53 -10.83 -60.76
C LYS A 61 -37.94 -9.75 -59.84
N ILE A 62 -38.62 -8.62 -59.66
CA ILE A 62 -38.14 -7.50 -58.82
C ILE A 62 -38.08 -7.92 -57.34
N VAL A 63 -39.08 -8.68 -56.88
CA VAL A 63 -39.12 -9.17 -55.50
C VAL A 63 -37.99 -10.16 -55.26
N ARG A 64 -37.73 -11.06 -56.22
CA ARG A 64 -36.61 -12.01 -56.16
C ARG A 64 -35.26 -11.31 -56.12
N GLU A 65 -34.98 -10.41 -57.08
CA GLU A 65 -33.72 -9.66 -57.15
C GLU A 65 -33.45 -8.90 -55.83
N ARG A 66 -34.47 -8.24 -55.26
CA ARG A 66 -34.32 -7.57 -53.96
C ARG A 66 -34.13 -8.55 -52.80
N SER A 67 -34.77 -9.71 -52.82
CA SER A 67 -34.58 -10.76 -51.80
C SER A 67 -33.17 -11.34 -51.84
N GLU A 68 -32.60 -11.54 -53.04
CA GLU A 68 -31.22 -11.98 -53.23
C GLU A 68 -30.23 -10.97 -52.62
N VAL A 69 -30.37 -9.68 -52.94
CA VAL A 69 -29.54 -8.61 -52.35
C VAL A 69 -29.65 -8.61 -50.83
N MET A 70 -30.88 -8.70 -50.30
CA MET A 70 -31.11 -8.69 -48.86
C MET A 70 -30.52 -9.93 -48.16
N THR A 71 -30.53 -11.09 -48.83
CA THR A 71 -29.94 -12.33 -48.31
C THR A 71 -28.42 -12.20 -48.18
N VAL A 72 -27.77 -11.56 -49.15
CA VAL A 72 -26.33 -11.26 -49.09
C VAL A 72 -26.01 -10.32 -47.93
N GLU A 73 -26.77 -9.23 -47.78
CA GLU A 73 -26.57 -8.28 -46.67
C GLU A 73 -26.81 -8.93 -45.30
N CYS A 74 -27.85 -9.75 -45.17
CA CYS A 74 -28.15 -10.46 -43.92
C CYS A 74 -26.99 -11.39 -43.52
N ASN A 75 -26.41 -12.13 -44.48
CA ASN A 75 -25.25 -12.99 -44.22
C ASN A 75 -24.00 -12.20 -43.85
N ARG A 76 -23.76 -11.05 -44.49
CA ARG A 76 -22.65 -10.15 -44.17
C ARG A 76 -22.75 -9.67 -42.71
N ILE A 77 -23.90 -9.09 -42.33
CA ILE A 77 -24.16 -8.59 -40.98
C ILE A 77 -24.12 -9.73 -39.96
N LEU A 78 -24.66 -10.90 -40.28
CA LEU A 78 -24.56 -12.09 -39.43
C LEU A 78 -23.10 -12.45 -39.12
N GLY A 79 -22.22 -12.44 -40.13
CA GLY A 79 -20.80 -12.69 -39.94
C GLY A 79 -20.11 -11.62 -39.09
N GLU A 80 -20.51 -10.35 -39.22
CA GLU A 80 -20.02 -9.24 -38.40
C GLU A 80 -20.47 -9.39 -36.93
N CYS A 81 -21.74 -9.67 -36.69
CA CYS A 81 -22.29 -9.92 -35.36
C CYS A 81 -21.60 -11.11 -34.67
N GLN A 82 -21.36 -12.21 -35.41
CA GLN A 82 -20.63 -13.37 -34.88
C GLN A 82 -19.20 -13.01 -34.48
N ARG A 83 -18.48 -12.26 -35.34
CA ARG A 83 -17.13 -11.77 -35.03
C ARG A 83 -17.14 -10.86 -33.80
N ARG A 84 -18.03 -9.87 -33.76
CA ARG A 84 -18.14 -8.95 -32.62
C ARG A 84 -18.49 -9.68 -31.32
N LYS A 85 -19.39 -10.67 -31.35
CA LYS A 85 -19.70 -11.51 -30.18
C LYS A 85 -18.45 -12.22 -29.65
N MET A 86 -17.66 -12.80 -30.55
CA MET A 86 -16.42 -13.49 -30.17
C MET A 86 -15.42 -12.53 -29.52
N THR A 87 -15.24 -11.33 -30.09
CA THR A 87 -14.43 -10.25 -29.50
C THR A 87 -14.94 -9.86 -28.10
N LEU A 88 -16.23 -9.59 -27.95
CA LEU A 88 -16.84 -9.20 -26.67
C LEU A 88 -16.74 -10.31 -25.62
N THR A 89 -16.83 -11.58 -26.02
CA THR A 89 -16.70 -12.71 -25.10
C THR A 89 -15.28 -12.80 -24.55
N LYS A 90 -14.26 -12.67 -25.41
CA LYS A 90 -12.85 -12.63 -24.99
C LYS A 90 -12.56 -11.40 -24.11
N MET A 91 -13.06 -10.24 -24.50
CA MET A 91 -12.95 -9.00 -23.72
C MET A 91 -13.56 -9.16 -22.33
N LEU A 92 -14.72 -9.81 -22.20
CA LEU A 92 -15.38 -10.05 -20.91
C LEU A 92 -14.51 -10.90 -19.98
N GLU A 93 -13.87 -11.94 -20.50
CA GLU A 93 -12.97 -12.80 -19.72
C GLU A 93 -11.75 -12.02 -19.23
N GLU A 94 -11.11 -11.26 -20.11
CA GLU A 94 -9.93 -10.43 -19.79
C GLU A 94 -10.27 -9.31 -18.79
N SER A 95 -11.40 -8.61 -19.00
CA SER A 95 -11.91 -7.55 -18.13
C SER A 95 -12.23 -8.08 -16.72
N ARG A 96 -12.86 -9.26 -16.62
CA ARG A 96 -13.14 -9.91 -15.32
C ARG A 96 -11.87 -10.31 -14.58
N ALA A 97 -10.89 -10.85 -15.29
CA ALA A 97 -9.63 -11.25 -14.68
C ALA A 97 -8.85 -10.02 -14.18
N TRP A 98 -8.82 -8.95 -14.97
CA TRP A 98 -8.29 -7.65 -14.57
C TRP A 98 -9.02 -7.09 -13.33
N ASP A 99 -10.34 -7.06 -13.33
CA ASP A 99 -11.14 -6.52 -12.23
C ASP A 99 -10.95 -7.30 -10.93
N LYS A 100 -10.85 -8.63 -11.01
CA LYS A 100 -10.55 -9.50 -9.87
C LYS A 100 -9.18 -9.16 -9.25
N LEU A 101 -8.14 -9.03 -10.08
CA LEU A 101 -6.80 -8.67 -9.62
C LEU A 101 -6.79 -7.27 -9.01
N ARG A 102 -7.41 -6.30 -9.68
CA ARG A 102 -7.55 -4.93 -9.22
C ARG A 102 -8.22 -4.84 -7.85
N LYS A 103 -9.34 -5.55 -7.66
CA LYS A 103 -10.06 -5.60 -6.38
C LYS A 103 -9.22 -6.23 -5.28
N SER A 104 -8.50 -7.32 -5.57
CA SER A 104 -7.59 -7.95 -4.61
C SER A 104 -6.46 -7.01 -4.18
N LEU A 105 -5.83 -6.31 -5.11
CA LEU A 105 -4.79 -5.32 -4.83
C LEU A 105 -5.33 -4.13 -4.04
N THR A 106 -6.50 -3.62 -4.43
CA THR A 106 -7.15 -2.50 -3.74
C THR A 106 -7.46 -2.86 -2.30
N PHE A 107 -8.00 -4.06 -2.05
CA PHE A 107 -8.31 -4.54 -0.71
C PHE A 107 -7.05 -4.60 0.17
N TRP A 108 -5.99 -5.26 -0.32
CA TRP A 108 -4.73 -5.34 0.41
C TRP A 108 -4.13 -3.96 0.65
N LEU A 109 -4.15 -3.08 -0.36
CA LEU A 109 -3.57 -1.75 -0.25
C LEU A 109 -4.28 -0.89 0.78
N THR A 110 -5.62 -0.97 0.84
CA THR A 110 -6.42 -0.28 1.86
C THR A 110 -6.08 -0.78 3.26
N ASP A 111 -6.09 -2.10 3.48
CA ASP A 111 -5.76 -2.71 4.77
C ASP A 111 -4.34 -2.34 5.24
N ALA A 112 -3.35 -2.48 4.35
CA ALA A 112 -1.96 -2.14 4.66
C ALA A 112 -1.80 -0.63 4.94
N GLN A 113 -2.49 0.22 4.18
CA GLN A 113 -2.45 1.67 4.37
C GLN A 113 -3.07 2.09 5.71
N GLU A 114 -4.18 1.47 6.12
CA GLU A 114 -4.82 1.70 7.43
C GLU A 114 -3.85 1.36 8.57
N ARG A 115 -3.19 0.19 8.51
CA ARG A 115 -2.20 -0.24 9.51
C ARG A 115 -0.98 0.69 9.60
N VAL A 116 -0.56 1.28 8.48
CA VAL A 116 0.54 2.27 8.45
C VAL A 116 0.09 3.61 9.07
N THR A 117 -1.19 3.99 8.91
CA THR A 117 -1.72 5.27 9.42
C THR A 117 -2.22 5.22 10.85
N ASP A 118 -2.69 4.06 11.31
CA ASP A 118 -3.23 3.85 12.66
C ASP A 118 -2.15 3.74 13.74
N GLY A 119 -0.88 3.88 13.34
CA GLY A 119 0.26 3.87 14.25
C GLY A 119 0.14 4.87 15.40
N ASN A 120 0.60 4.46 16.58
CA ASN A 120 0.50 5.28 17.80
C ASN A 120 1.25 6.60 17.64
N LYS A 121 0.83 7.64 18.38
CA LYS A 121 1.65 8.86 18.50
C LYS A 121 2.99 8.50 19.12
N VAL A 122 4.05 8.69 18.35
CA VAL A 122 5.41 8.23 18.68
C VAL A 122 5.90 8.81 20.00
N ASP A 123 5.49 10.04 20.33
CA ASP A 123 5.87 10.72 21.57
C ASP A 123 5.24 10.10 22.83
N ALA A 124 4.10 9.41 22.68
CA ALA A 124 3.33 8.85 23.79
C ALA A 124 3.52 7.33 23.99
N ALA A 125 4.02 6.62 22.97
CA ALA A 125 4.20 5.17 23.01
C ALA A 125 5.46 4.77 23.81
N ASP A 126 5.49 3.62 24.48
CA ASP A 126 6.72 3.10 25.11
C ASP A 126 7.66 2.41 24.08
N VAL A 127 8.88 2.06 24.49
CA VAL A 127 9.90 1.43 23.60
C VAL A 127 9.43 0.09 23.02
N GLN A 128 8.70 -0.71 23.80
CA GLN A 128 8.22 -2.01 23.34
C GLN A 128 7.14 -1.85 22.28
N THR A 129 6.21 -0.92 22.49
CA THR A 129 5.18 -0.56 21.52
C THR A 129 5.79 -0.07 20.20
N LEU A 130 6.80 0.82 20.26
CA LEU A 130 7.50 1.29 19.05
C LEU A 130 8.23 0.17 18.31
N LYS A 131 8.84 -0.79 19.02
CA LYS A 131 9.48 -1.97 18.41
C LYS A 131 8.47 -2.90 17.73
N GLN A 132 7.32 -3.14 18.37
CA GLN A 132 6.24 -3.93 17.81
C GLN A 132 5.71 -3.30 16.51
N GLU A 133 5.47 -1.99 16.54
CA GLU A 133 5.02 -1.27 15.36
C GLU A 133 6.08 -1.28 14.24
N LEU A 134 7.36 -1.13 14.57
CA LEU A 134 8.44 -1.23 13.57
C LEU A 134 8.48 -2.61 12.91
N ALA A 135 8.31 -3.68 13.68
CA ALA A 135 8.23 -5.04 13.17
C ALA A 135 7.01 -5.24 12.25
N GLU A 136 5.88 -4.63 12.59
CA GLU A 136 4.68 -4.64 11.75
C GLU A 136 4.92 -3.92 10.41
N ILE A 137 5.52 -2.72 10.44
CA ILE A 137 5.86 -1.96 9.23
C ILE A 137 6.86 -2.72 8.35
N GLN A 138 7.81 -3.45 8.95
CA GLN A 138 8.73 -4.33 8.22
C GLN A 138 7.99 -5.50 7.54
N GLY A 139 7.07 -6.18 8.23
CA GLY A 139 6.25 -7.23 7.62
C GLY A 139 5.34 -6.71 6.50
N ILE A 140 4.79 -5.50 6.63
CA ILE A 140 4.05 -4.84 5.54
C ILE A 140 4.97 -4.59 4.34
N ALA A 141 6.20 -4.11 4.56
CA ALA A 141 7.16 -3.88 3.48
C ALA A 141 7.59 -5.18 2.77
N GLU A 142 7.68 -6.30 3.49
CA GLU A 142 7.96 -7.62 2.91
C GLU A 142 6.81 -8.08 2.00
N THR A 143 5.56 -8.04 2.49
CA THR A 143 4.39 -8.40 1.68
C THR A 143 4.17 -7.46 0.50
N ALA A 144 4.57 -6.19 0.60
CA ALA A 144 4.56 -5.24 -0.51
C ALA A 144 5.46 -5.69 -1.68
N GLY A 145 6.52 -6.46 -1.41
CA GLY A 145 7.37 -7.05 -2.44
C GLY A 145 6.61 -8.00 -3.35
N GLU A 146 5.77 -8.88 -2.80
CA GLU A 146 4.91 -9.78 -3.58
C GLU A 146 3.80 -9.02 -4.29
N MET A 147 3.19 -8.03 -3.62
CA MET A 147 2.11 -7.24 -4.21
C MET A 147 2.60 -6.35 -5.35
N ARG A 148 3.88 -5.97 -5.37
CA ARG A 148 4.50 -5.29 -6.51
C ARG A 148 4.38 -6.11 -7.80
N LEU A 149 4.64 -7.41 -7.74
CA LEU A 149 4.52 -8.28 -8.92
C LEU A 149 3.08 -8.33 -9.43
N LYS A 150 2.10 -8.35 -8.53
CA LYS A 150 0.68 -8.26 -8.90
C LYS A 150 0.33 -6.90 -9.48
N MET A 151 0.93 -5.82 -9.00
CA MET A 151 0.74 -4.47 -9.55
C MET A 151 1.30 -4.38 -10.97
N ASP A 152 2.46 -4.99 -11.22
CA ASP A 152 3.06 -5.09 -12.56
C ASP A 152 2.17 -5.92 -13.50
N GLU A 153 1.68 -7.08 -13.05
CA GLU A 153 0.71 -7.90 -13.79
C GLU A 153 -0.58 -7.13 -14.10
N LEU A 154 -1.09 -6.34 -13.15
CA LEU A 154 -2.28 -5.52 -13.35
C LEU A 154 -2.05 -4.46 -14.42
N ASN A 155 -0.90 -3.77 -14.39
CA ASN A 155 -0.51 -2.79 -15.39
C ASN A 155 -0.38 -3.43 -16.78
N GLU A 156 0.21 -4.62 -16.88
CA GLU A 156 0.32 -5.38 -18.13
C GLU A 156 -1.07 -5.74 -18.69
N ARG A 157 -1.97 -6.28 -17.85
CA ARG A 157 -3.35 -6.59 -18.24
C ARG A 157 -4.13 -5.34 -18.67
N SER A 158 -3.92 -4.21 -17.98
CA SER A 158 -4.49 -2.91 -18.37
C SER A 158 -4.06 -2.48 -19.76
N ASN A 159 -2.75 -2.54 -20.04
CA ASN A 159 -2.22 -2.17 -21.36
C ASN A 159 -2.72 -3.13 -22.44
N ALA A 160 -2.74 -4.44 -22.17
CA ALA A 160 -3.26 -5.44 -23.10
C ALA A 160 -4.73 -5.19 -23.44
N LEU A 161 -5.59 -4.85 -22.46
CA LEU A 161 -6.98 -4.47 -22.72
C LEU A 161 -7.09 -3.24 -23.62
N LEU A 162 -6.31 -2.18 -23.34
CA LEU A 162 -6.32 -0.95 -24.14
C LEU A 162 -5.81 -1.18 -25.57
N ASP A 163 -4.80 -2.03 -25.74
CA ASP A 163 -4.20 -2.33 -27.03
C ASP A 163 -5.04 -3.29 -27.88
N ASN A 164 -5.64 -4.31 -27.27
CA ASN A 164 -6.44 -5.31 -27.97
C ASN A 164 -7.81 -4.77 -28.39
N TYR A 165 -8.36 -3.79 -27.67
CA TYR A 165 -9.72 -3.28 -27.88
C TYR A 165 -9.76 -1.75 -28.07
N ARG A 166 -8.90 -1.23 -28.94
CA ARG A 166 -8.77 0.22 -29.23
C ARG A 166 -10.04 0.90 -29.76
N ALA A 167 -10.98 0.13 -30.29
CA ALA A 167 -12.26 0.65 -30.77
C ALA A 167 -13.27 0.87 -29.64
N ASP A 168 -13.03 0.29 -28.46
CA ASP A 168 -13.91 0.35 -27.29
C ASP A 168 -13.41 1.39 -26.26
N GLU A 169 -14.24 1.70 -25.26
CA GLU A 169 -13.99 2.81 -24.34
C GLU A 169 -12.99 2.42 -23.24
N GLY A 170 -11.78 2.97 -23.29
CA GLY A 170 -10.71 2.69 -22.33
C GLY A 170 -10.51 3.71 -21.22
N HIS A 171 -11.31 4.80 -21.16
CA HIS A 171 -11.06 5.93 -20.26
C HIS A 171 -11.19 5.53 -18.77
N SER A 172 -12.26 4.84 -18.40
CA SER A 172 -12.51 4.39 -17.03
C SER A 172 -11.42 3.42 -16.54
N LEU A 173 -10.99 2.49 -17.40
CA LEU A 173 -9.88 1.58 -17.12
C LEU A 173 -8.58 2.36 -16.88
N SER A 174 -8.27 3.31 -17.76
CA SER A 174 -7.07 4.16 -17.65
C SER A 174 -7.08 5.01 -16.37
N HIS A 175 -8.23 5.55 -16.00
CA HIS A 175 -8.39 6.30 -14.76
C HIS A 175 -8.23 5.40 -13.53
N ALA A 176 -8.83 4.21 -13.53
CA ALA A 176 -8.74 3.26 -12.43
C ALA A 176 -7.30 2.80 -12.18
N ILE A 177 -6.54 2.47 -13.24
CA ILE A 177 -5.14 2.03 -13.10
C ILE A 177 -4.23 3.19 -12.68
N SER A 178 -4.45 4.40 -13.19
CA SER A 178 -3.69 5.60 -12.79
C SER A 178 -3.91 5.92 -11.31
N LYS A 179 -5.16 5.87 -10.85
CA LYS A 179 -5.52 6.09 -9.44
C LYS A 179 -4.83 5.06 -8.54
N LEU A 180 -4.87 3.78 -8.91
CA LEU A 180 -4.27 2.73 -8.09
C LEU A 180 -2.74 2.85 -8.05
N ASN A 181 -2.08 3.18 -9.17
CA ASN A 181 -0.63 3.47 -9.20
C ASN A 181 -0.26 4.66 -8.29
N ALA A 182 -1.06 5.73 -8.30
CA ALA A 182 -0.83 6.87 -7.41
C ALA A 182 -0.97 6.49 -5.93
N LEU A 183 -1.99 5.69 -5.58
CA LEU A 183 -2.17 5.18 -4.22
C LEU A 183 -1.01 4.27 -3.81
N TRP A 184 -0.57 3.39 -4.70
CA TRP A 184 0.59 2.52 -4.48
C TRP A 184 1.87 3.31 -4.21
N SER A 185 2.15 4.36 -4.99
CA SER A 185 3.30 5.25 -4.75
C SER A 185 3.21 5.92 -3.38
N LYS A 186 2.06 6.51 -3.06
CA LYS A 186 1.82 7.17 -1.78
C LYS A 186 1.98 6.21 -0.60
N PHE A 187 1.48 4.99 -0.72
CA PHE A 187 1.63 3.95 0.29
C PHE A 187 3.11 3.63 0.56
N ASN A 188 3.92 3.43 -0.48
CA ASN A 188 5.35 3.17 -0.32
C ASN A 188 6.08 4.33 0.39
N ASP A 189 5.72 5.57 0.07
CA ASP A 189 6.26 6.75 0.75
C ASP A 189 5.85 6.76 2.22
N ASN A 190 4.58 6.46 2.54
CA ASN A 190 4.10 6.39 3.92
C ASN A 190 4.83 5.31 4.73
N VAL A 191 5.01 4.11 4.16
CA VAL A 191 5.76 3.01 4.80
C VAL A 191 7.19 3.45 5.09
N ARG A 192 7.87 4.08 4.12
CA ARG A 192 9.25 4.57 4.28
C ARG A 192 9.34 5.64 5.36
N ILE A 193 8.45 6.62 5.34
CA ILE A 193 8.41 7.72 6.31
C ILE A 193 8.14 7.16 7.71
N ARG A 194 7.11 6.33 7.86
CA ARG A 194 6.73 5.76 9.16
C ARG A 194 7.87 4.93 9.76
N ARG A 195 8.51 4.08 8.96
CA ARG A 195 9.70 3.32 9.38
C ARG A 195 10.82 4.23 9.88
N ALA A 196 11.17 5.27 9.11
CA ALA A 196 12.24 6.19 9.48
C ALA A 196 11.93 6.94 10.79
N VAL A 197 10.68 7.35 11.01
CA VAL A 197 10.24 8.00 12.25
C VAL A 197 10.38 7.05 13.44
N LEU A 198 9.93 5.79 13.32
CA LEU A 198 10.03 4.80 14.39
C LEU A 198 11.50 4.49 14.73
N GLU A 199 12.35 4.30 13.72
CA GLU A 199 13.79 4.08 13.90
C GLU A 199 14.49 5.27 14.56
N ALA A 200 14.15 6.50 14.17
CA ALA A 200 14.69 7.71 14.78
C ALA A 200 14.29 7.84 16.25
N ALA A 201 13.02 7.59 16.58
CA ALA A 201 12.53 7.66 17.94
C ALA A 201 13.16 6.59 18.85
N LEU A 202 13.29 5.35 18.36
CA LEU A 202 13.97 4.28 19.09
C LEU A 202 15.44 4.62 19.36
N ARG A 203 16.15 5.16 18.36
CA ARG A 203 17.54 5.59 18.50
C ARG A 203 17.67 6.71 19.54
N ALA A 204 16.87 7.77 19.42
CA ALA A 204 16.90 8.89 20.36
C ALA A 204 16.67 8.45 21.82
N ARG A 205 15.74 7.51 22.05
CA ARG A 205 15.50 6.94 23.38
C ARG A 205 16.68 6.12 23.88
N SER A 206 17.29 5.31 23.02
CA SER A 206 18.50 4.55 23.36
C SER A 206 19.64 5.48 23.76
N ASP A 207 19.88 6.53 22.98
CA ASP A 207 20.93 7.52 23.24
C ASP A 207 20.68 8.25 24.57
N PHE A 208 19.43 8.63 24.86
CA PHE A 208 19.06 9.24 26.14
C PHE A 208 19.33 8.31 27.33
N HIS A 209 18.94 7.03 27.24
CA HIS A 209 19.16 6.07 28.33
C HIS A 209 20.66 5.80 28.53
N SER A 210 21.45 5.77 27.46
CA SER A 210 22.91 5.64 27.56
C SER A 210 23.55 6.86 28.22
N ALA A 211 23.13 8.07 27.86
CA ALA A 211 23.62 9.30 28.48
C ALA A 211 23.22 9.39 29.96
N LEU A 212 22.01 8.97 30.32
CA LEU A 212 21.56 8.91 31.71
C LEU A 212 22.42 7.94 32.53
N ALA A 213 22.69 6.74 32.03
CA ALA A 213 23.52 5.76 32.72
C ALA A 213 24.96 6.26 32.94
N GLN A 214 25.54 6.95 31.94
CA GLN A 214 26.87 7.57 32.09
C GLN A 214 26.87 8.68 33.16
N LEU A 215 25.80 9.46 33.24
CA LEU A 215 25.65 10.49 34.28
C LEU A 215 25.53 9.87 35.67
N GLU A 216 24.73 8.81 35.82
CA GLU A 216 24.60 8.06 37.08
C GLU A 216 25.94 7.46 37.53
N GLU A 217 26.68 6.84 36.63
CA GLU A 217 28.02 6.31 36.92
C GLU A 217 28.99 7.42 37.36
N TRP A 218 29.00 8.55 36.66
CA TRP A 218 29.82 9.70 37.03
C TRP A 218 29.45 10.26 38.41
N MET A 219 28.16 10.42 38.71
CA MET A 219 27.69 10.89 40.02
C MET A 219 28.11 9.95 41.14
N ASN A 220 27.96 8.63 40.94
CA ASN A 220 28.41 7.63 41.91
C ASN A 220 29.94 7.73 42.16
N GLY A 221 30.73 7.98 41.11
CA GLY A 221 32.18 8.21 41.24
C GLY A 221 32.53 9.49 42.02
N VAL A 222 31.77 10.57 41.81
CA VAL A 222 31.91 11.82 42.57
C VAL A 222 31.54 11.59 44.05
N GLU A 223 30.44 10.89 44.33
CA GLU A 223 30.02 10.55 45.69
C GLU A 223 31.09 9.71 46.43
N ALA A 224 31.65 8.70 45.75
CA ALA A 224 32.74 7.90 46.32
C ALA A 224 33.99 8.74 46.63
N SER A 225 34.38 9.63 45.71
CA SER A 225 35.53 10.53 45.89
C SER A 225 35.30 11.51 47.06
N LEU A 226 34.09 12.02 47.22
CA LEU A 226 33.72 12.90 48.33
C LEU A 226 33.75 12.15 49.67
N ALA A 227 33.30 10.91 49.71
CA ALA A 227 33.35 10.08 50.91
C ALA A 227 34.81 9.83 51.35
N GLU A 228 35.68 9.48 50.41
CA GLU A 228 37.12 9.32 50.67
C GLU A 228 37.75 10.63 51.16
N LEU A 229 37.46 11.75 50.49
CA LEU A 229 37.99 13.05 50.88
C LEU A 229 37.55 13.46 52.30
N ASN A 230 36.31 13.17 52.67
CA ASN A 230 35.78 13.45 54.00
C ASN A 230 36.50 12.62 55.07
N GLU A 231 36.75 11.33 54.79
CA GLU A 231 37.52 10.45 55.68
C GLU A 231 38.96 10.96 55.85
N ILE A 232 39.65 11.31 54.76
CA ILE A 232 41.00 11.88 54.81
C ILE A 232 41.02 13.18 55.62
N THR A 233 40.04 14.05 55.40
CA THR A 233 39.93 15.33 56.12
C THR A 233 39.71 15.13 57.61
N MET A 234 38.84 14.19 57.99
CA MET A 234 38.61 13.81 59.39
C MET A 234 39.88 13.26 60.04
N ASN A 235 40.58 12.36 59.35
CA ASN A 235 41.84 11.79 59.81
C ASN A 235 42.93 12.87 60.00
N ALA A 236 43.05 13.80 59.05
CA ALA A 236 43.99 14.92 59.14
C ALA A 236 43.69 15.84 60.34
N GLN A 237 42.41 16.10 60.61
CA GLN A 237 41.98 16.90 61.75
C GLN A 237 42.30 16.21 63.08
N LEU A 238 42.02 14.90 63.20
CA LEU A 238 42.37 14.09 64.37
C LEU A 238 43.88 14.07 64.64
N LEU A 239 44.69 13.95 63.59
CA LEU A 239 46.16 13.98 63.70
C LEU A 239 46.63 15.35 64.24
N LYS A 240 46.10 16.44 63.68
CA LYS A 240 46.41 17.82 64.12
C LYS A 240 46.06 18.03 65.59
N ASP A 241 44.92 17.54 66.04
CA ASP A 241 44.49 17.64 67.43
C ASP A 241 45.35 16.78 68.37
N SER A 242 45.80 15.60 67.91
CA SER A 242 46.73 14.74 68.65
C SER A 242 48.10 15.40 68.85
N VAL A 243 48.64 16.04 67.80
CA VAL A 243 49.90 16.80 67.87
C VAL A 243 49.80 17.97 68.85
N LYS A 244 48.72 18.76 68.77
CA LYS A 244 48.48 19.86 69.73
C LYS A 244 48.42 19.36 71.17
N ARG A 245 47.71 18.25 71.40
CA ARG A 245 47.58 17.64 72.73
C ARG A 245 48.93 17.17 73.26
N LYS A 246 49.75 16.51 72.43
CA LYS A 246 51.11 16.10 72.80
C LYS A 246 51.96 17.30 73.21
N LYS A 247 51.96 18.37 72.41
CA LYS A 247 52.71 19.60 72.70
C LYS A 247 52.25 20.23 74.03
N TRP A 248 50.95 20.32 74.25
CA TRP A 248 50.40 20.81 75.53
C TRP A 248 50.85 19.97 76.72
N ILE A 249 50.85 18.63 76.61
CA ILE A 249 51.35 17.73 77.67
C ILE A 249 52.85 17.97 77.92
N GLU A 250 53.65 18.13 76.87
CA GLU A 250 55.09 18.40 76.98
C GLU A 250 55.35 19.72 77.72
N ASP A 251 54.66 20.78 77.32
CA ASP A 251 54.74 22.10 77.96
C ASP A 251 54.30 22.02 79.44
N GLU A 252 53.25 21.25 79.74
CA GLU A 252 52.77 21.06 81.10
C GLU A 252 53.73 20.24 81.96
N LYS A 253 54.36 19.20 81.40
CA LYS A 253 55.45 18.46 82.06
C LYS A 253 56.63 19.37 82.41
N VAL A 254 57.02 20.25 81.49
CA VAL A 254 58.09 21.25 81.74
C VAL A 254 57.70 22.18 82.88
N LYS A 255 56.47 22.68 82.91
CA LYS A 255 55.98 23.53 84.03
C LYS A 255 55.99 22.79 85.36
N VAL A 256 55.49 21.54 85.40
CA VAL A 256 55.51 20.70 86.60
C VAL A 256 56.95 20.42 87.04
N TYR A 257 57.87 20.14 86.11
CA TYR A 257 59.28 19.95 86.42
C TYR A 257 59.94 21.22 86.98
N ILE A 258 59.59 22.40 86.48
CA ILE A 258 60.06 23.68 87.03
C ILE A 258 59.44 23.94 88.43
N ALA A 259 58.16 23.63 88.60
CA ALA A 259 57.43 23.85 89.85
C ALA A 259 57.86 22.89 90.99
N TYR A 260 58.28 21.66 90.67
CA TYR A 260 58.58 20.61 91.65
C TYR A 260 60.04 20.10 91.62
N GLY A 261 60.81 20.37 90.56
CA GLY A 261 62.20 19.93 90.38
C GLY A 261 63.26 20.94 90.85
N GLY A 262 62.84 22.11 91.33
CA GLY A 262 63.74 23.14 91.89
C GLY A 262 64.20 22.91 93.33
N LYS A 263 64.01 21.72 93.92
CA LYS A 263 64.58 21.35 95.23
C LYS A 263 64.95 19.87 95.32
N SER A 264 66.17 19.53 94.90
CA SER A 264 67.06 18.68 95.68
C SER A 264 68.53 18.84 95.25
N THR A 265 69.39 18.97 96.26
CA THR A 265 70.87 18.93 96.32
C THR A 265 71.66 20.04 95.62
N SER A 266 72.04 21.10 96.36
CA SER A 266 73.16 21.07 97.31
C SER A 266 72.94 22.08 98.44
#